data_AF-A0A5C8M6C5-F1
#
_entry.id   AF-A0A5C8M6C5-F1
#
_cell.length_a   1.000
_cell.length_b   1.000
_cell.length_c   1.000
_cell.angle_alpha   90.00
_cell.angle_beta   90.00
_cell.angle_gamma   90.00
#
_symmetry.space_group_name_H-M   'P 1'
#
loop_
_entity.id
_entity.type
_entity.pdbx_description
1 polymer ?
#
loop_
_entity_poly.entity_id
_entity_poly.type
_entity_poly.pdbx_seq_one_letter_code
_entity_poly.pdbx_strand_id
1 'polypeptide(L)'
;MPIIESEFTRYFENLLSSYDIVSALPQLKVIAPFHKETVFNRSSAFTLDGEIASKLCTGGAYRSFEGSSKEAKNITSILSNFIFEDRYKESFVFTTNKAWSDWFFDIAWDFTWIVFDEHKSRLWLVCITDTD
;
A
#
# COMPACT_ATOMS: atom_id res chain seq x y z
N MET A 1 18.62 -0.87 14.48
CA MET A 1 17.33 -0.80 13.76
C MET A 1 17.38 -0.37 12.29
N PRO A 2 18.46 0.19 11.69
CA PRO A 2 18.44 0.53 10.24
C PRO A 2 18.54 -0.68 9.29
N ILE A 3 19.14 -1.78 9.75
CA ILE A 3 19.46 -2.94 8.89
C ILE A 3 18.17 -3.65 8.44
N ILE A 4 17.19 -3.79 9.32
CA ILE A 4 15.92 -4.49 9.04
C ILE A 4 15.07 -3.72 8.01
N GLU A 5 15.04 -2.39 8.07
CA GLU A 5 14.31 -1.54 7.11
C GLU A 5 14.92 -1.62 5.70
N SER A 6 16.25 -1.74 5.61
CA SER A 6 16.96 -1.90 4.34
C SER A 6 16.72 -3.26 3.65
N GLU A 7 16.54 -4.33 4.42
CA GLU A 7 16.29 -5.67 3.88
C GLU A 7 14.90 -5.78 3.25
N PHE A 8 13.87 -5.24 3.91
CA PHE A 8 12.51 -5.22 3.37
C PHE A 8 12.41 -4.36 2.12
N THR A 9 13.11 -3.23 2.08
CA THR A 9 13.16 -2.36 0.91
C THR A 9 13.62 -3.12 -0.34
N ARG A 10 14.76 -3.79 -0.26
CA ARG A 10 15.29 -4.57 -1.39
C ARG A 10 14.39 -5.75 -1.75
N TYR A 11 13.78 -6.40 -0.76
CA TYR A 11 12.82 -7.47 -1.01
C TYR A 11 11.61 -6.97 -1.82
N PHE A 12 11.01 -5.84 -1.42
CA PHE A 12 9.85 -5.30 -2.11
C PHE A 12 10.19 -4.73 -3.49
N GLU A 13 11.35 -4.12 -3.66
CA GLU A 13 11.85 -3.74 -4.99
C GLU A 13 11.88 -4.93 -5.94
N ASN A 14 12.50 -6.05 -5.52
CA ASN A 14 12.57 -7.26 -6.34
C ASN A 14 11.20 -7.89 -6.57
N LEU A 15 10.33 -7.92 -5.56
CA LEU A 15 8.98 -8.48 -5.66
C LEU A 15 8.12 -7.69 -6.64
N LEU A 16 8.06 -6.37 -6.48
CA LEU A 16 7.21 -5.48 -7.29
C LEU A 16 7.73 -5.31 -8.71
N SER A 17 9.04 -5.48 -8.94
CA SER A 17 9.64 -5.52 -10.28
C SER A 17 9.65 -6.91 -10.92
N SER A 18 9.15 -7.95 -10.22
CA SER A 18 9.10 -9.30 -10.76
C SER A 18 8.18 -9.36 -12.00
N TYR A 19 8.50 -10.29 -12.90
CA TYR A 19 7.73 -10.49 -14.13
C TYR A 19 6.24 -10.72 -13.84
N ASP A 20 5.91 -11.48 -12.80
CA ASP A 20 4.53 -11.81 -12.45
C ASP A 20 3.73 -10.57 -12.03
N ILE A 21 4.34 -9.66 -11.26
CA ILE A 21 3.69 -8.41 -10.86
C ILE A 21 3.57 -7.45 -12.05
N VAL A 22 4.66 -7.25 -12.80
CA VAL A 22 4.68 -6.33 -13.95
C VAL A 22 3.70 -6.75 -15.05
N SER A 23 3.61 -8.06 -15.32
CA SER A 23 2.69 -8.59 -16.33
C SER A 23 1.23 -8.59 -15.86
N ALA A 24 0.96 -8.81 -14.57
CA ALA A 24 -0.39 -8.77 -14.02
C ALA A 24 -0.93 -7.34 -13.81
N LEU A 25 -0.04 -6.37 -13.56
CA LEU A 25 -0.38 -4.97 -13.26
C LEU A 25 0.35 -3.98 -14.18
N PRO A 26 0.22 -4.08 -15.52
CA PRO A 26 0.94 -3.21 -16.45
C PRO A 26 0.62 -1.72 -16.27
N GLN A 27 -0.56 -1.39 -15.73
CA GLN A 27 -0.98 -0.03 -15.44
C GLN A 27 -0.11 0.67 -14.41
N LEU A 28 0.57 -0.09 -13.54
CA LEU A 28 1.47 0.49 -12.54
C LEU A 28 2.77 1.03 -13.16
N LYS A 29 3.07 0.70 -14.42
CA LYS A 29 4.25 1.21 -15.15
C LYS A 29 5.54 1.08 -14.32
N VAL A 30 5.76 -0.11 -13.76
CA VAL A 30 6.94 -0.37 -12.93
C VAL A 30 8.17 -0.41 -13.81
N ILE A 31 9.16 0.42 -13.48
CA ILE A 31 10.47 0.44 -14.12
C ILE A 31 11.49 0.04 -13.06
N ALA A 32 12.27 -0.99 -13.36
CA ALA A 32 13.28 -1.55 -12.46
C ALA A 32 14.70 -1.16 -12.92
N PRO A 33 15.63 -0.87 -11.99
CA PRO A 33 15.39 -0.66 -10.56
C PRO A 33 14.54 0.61 -10.34
N PHE A 34 13.89 0.72 -9.18
CA PHE A 34 13.08 1.90 -8.86
C PHE A 34 13.92 3.17 -9.00
N HIS A 35 13.35 4.20 -9.63
CA HIS A 35 14.05 5.45 -9.89
C HIS A 35 14.42 6.22 -8.61
N LYS A 36 13.78 5.92 -7.49
CA LYS A 36 13.94 6.61 -6.21
C LYS A 36 14.08 5.61 -5.06
N GLU A 37 14.90 5.99 -4.08
CA GLU A 37 15.03 5.25 -2.83
C GLU A 37 13.67 5.20 -2.13
N THR A 38 13.08 4.01 -2.11
CA THR A 38 11.73 3.76 -1.59
C THR A 38 11.85 2.97 -0.30
N VAL A 39 11.59 3.61 0.85
CA VAL A 39 11.62 2.91 2.13
C VAL A 39 10.24 2.34 2.44
N PHE A 40 10.19 1.04 2.73
CA PHE A 40 8.99 0.36 3.22
C PHE A 40 9.08 0.20 4.74
N ASN A 41 8.12 0.81 5.45
CA ASN A 41 8.04 0.76 6.90
C ASN A 41 7.06 -0.31 7.34
N ARG A 42 7.32 -0.91 8.50
CA ARG A 42 6.35 -1.82 9.12
C ARG A 42 5.12 -1.03 9.59
N SER A 43 3.94 -1.52 9.25
CA SER A 43 2.66 -1.07 9.78
C SER A 43 1.96 -2.24 10.50
N SER A 44 0.71 -2.04 10.91
CA SER A 44 -0.08 -3.00 11.68
C SER A 44 -1.37 -3.37 10.95
N ALA A 45 -1.68 -4.66 10.91
CA ALA A 45 -2.97 -5.16 10.43
C ALA A 45 -4.15 -4.57 11.21
N PHE A 46 -3.95 -4.26 12.49
CA PHE A 46 -4.98 -3.70 13.36
C PHE A 46 -5.32 -2.23 13.06
N THR A 47 -4.48 -1.52 12.30
CA THR A 47 -4.65 -0.09 12.00
C THR A 47 -4.91 0.19 10.53
N LEU A 48 -4.73 -0.80 9.65
CA LEU A 48 -4.81 -0.65 8.19
C LEU A 48 -6.10 0.05 7.73
N ASP A 49 -7.25 -0.34 8.26
CA ASP A 49 -8.52 0.28 7.89
C ASP A 49 -8.58 1.77 8.27
N GLY A 50 -8.07 2.13 9.45
CA GLY A 50 -7.99 3.52 9.91
C GLY A 50 -7.02 4.36 9.09
N GLU A 51 -5.88 3.78 8.71
CA GLU A 51 -4.89 4.42 7.85
C GLU A 51 -5.49 4.77 6.48
N ILE A 52 -6.12 3.79 5.82
CA ILE A 52 -6.76 3.99 4.51
C ILE A 52 -7.94 4.95 4.64
N ALA A 53 -8.80 4.80 5.66
CA ALA A 53 -9.96 5.68 5.86
C ALA A 53 -9.54 7.14 6.04
N SER A 54 -8.46 7.37 6.80
CA SER A 54 -7.93 8.71 6.99
C SER A 54 -7.48 9.30 5.65
N LYS A 55 -6.81 8.54 4.78
CA LYS A 55 -6.38 9.06 3.46
C LYS A 55 -7.56 9.35 2.54
N LEU A 56 -8.58 8.50 2.53
CA LEU A 56 -9.82 8.76 1.79
C LEU A 56 -10.51 10.05 2.27
N CYS A 57 -10.58 10.27 3.59
CA CYS A 57 -11.22 11.45 4.16
C CYS A 57 -10.41 12.73 3.93
N THR A 58 -9.08 12.67 4.05
CA THR A 58 -8.20 13.80 3.75
C THR A 58 -8.30 14.17 2.28
N GLY A 59 -8.44 13.17 1.39
CA GLY A 59 -8.51 13.40 -0.05
C GLY A 59 -7.18 13.86 -0.64
N GLY A 60 -7.23 14.13 -1.95
CA GLY A 60 -6.17 14.76 -2.73
C GLY A 60 -6.19 16.29 -2.64
N ALA A 61 -5.56 16.95 -3.62
CA ALA A 61 -5.50 18.41 -3.68
C ALA A 61 -6.87 19.06 -3.92
N TYR A 62 -7.74 18.39 -4.69
CA TYR A 62 -9.03 18.97 -5.13
C TYR A 62 -10.26 18.21 -4.68
N ARG A 63 -10.12 16.92 -4.37
CA ARG A 63 -11.25 16.05 -4.04
C ARG A 63 -10.96 15.23 -2.79
N SER A 64 -11.98 15.10 -1.95
CA SER A 64 -12.01 14.14 -0.85
C SER A 64 -13.18 13.19 -1.04
N PHE A 65 -13.18 12.10 -0.27
CA PHE A 65 -14.31 11.20 -0.22
C PHE A 65 -15.59 11.97 0.16
N GLU A 66 -16.61 11.90 -0.70
CA GLU A 66 -17.86 12.66 -0.53
C GLU A 66 -18.71 12.17 0.65
N GLY A 67 -18.50 10.92 1.07
CA GLY A 67 -19.18 10.34 2.22
C GLY A 67 -18.62 10.82 3.56
N SER A 68 -19.32 10.48 4.63
CA SER A 68 -18.89 10.73 6.00
C SER A 68 -17.64 9.93 6.38
N SER A 69 -16.89 10.41 7.38
CA SER A 69 -15.77 9.65 7.94
C SER A 69 -16.18 8.27 8.47
N LYS A 70 -17.43 8.12 8.92
CA LYS A 70 -17.99 6.83 9.33
C LYS A 70 -18.15 5.89 8.15
N GLU A 71 -18.62 6.38 7.01
CA GLU A 71 -18.73 5.57 5.79
C GLU A 71 -17.35 5.16 5.26
N ALA A 72 -16.38 6.08 5.24
CA ALA A 72 -14.99 5.74 4.89
C ALA A 72 -14.42 4.65 5.81
N LYS A 73 -14.66 4.77 7.13
CA LYS A 73 -14.25 3.75 8.09
C LYS A 73 -14.95 2.41 7.85
N ASN A 74 -16.25 2.42 7.57
CA ASN A 74 -17.00 1.18 7.30
C ASN A 74 -16.48 0.46 6.04
N ILE A 75 -16.27 1.18 4.94
CA ILE A 75 -15.77 0.60 3.67
C ILE A 75 -14.39 -0.02 3.89
N THR A 76 -13.51 0.69 4.58
CA THR A 76 -12.14 0.20 4.85
C THR A 76 -12.11 -0.92 5.88
N SER A 77 -13.01 -0.97 6.85
CA SER A 77 -13.15 -2.14 7.74
C SER A 77 -13.66 -3.36 6.98
N ILE A 78 -14.55 -3.21 5.98
CA ILE A 78 -14.95 -4.32 5.09
C ILE A 78 -13.74 -4.82 4.29
N LEU A 79 -12.94 -3.91 3.72
CA LEU A 79 -11.71 -4.26 3.01
C LEU A 79 -10.73 -5.02 3.92
N SER A 80 -10.46 -4.51 5.13
CA SER A 80 -9.57 -5.17 6.09
C SER A 80 -10.09 -6.55 6.51
N ASN A 81 -11.39 -6.70 6.78
CA ASN A 81 -11.96 -8.01 7.07
C ASN A 81 -11.81 -8.99 5.90
N PHE A 82 -11.93 -8.51 4.66
CA PHE A 82 -11.71 -9.33 3.47
C PHE A 82 -10.23 -9.72 3.28
N ILE A 83 -9.30 -8.81 3.54
CA ILE A 83 -7.85 -9.05 3.44
C ILE A 83 -7.40 -10.05 4.51
N PHE A 84 -7.78 -9.82 5.77
CA PHE A 84 -7.25 -10.55 6.91
C PHE A 84 -8.06 -11.80 7.26
N GLU A 85 -9.37 -11.79 7.02
CA GLU A 85 -10.28 -12.88 7.41
C GLU A 85 -9.99 -13.40 8.83
N ASP A 86 -9.98 -12.49 9.80
CA ASP A 86 -9.64 -12.69 11.22
C ASP A 86 -8.18 -13.03 11.58
N ARG A 87 -7.27 -13.14 10.59
CA ARG A 87 -5.83 -13.45 10.79
C ARG A 87 -4.94 -12.22 10.92
N TYR A 88 -5.34 -11.30 11.80
CA TYR A 88 -4.66 -10.02 11.98
C TYR A 88 -3.24 -10.17 12.54
N LYS A 89 -2.98 -11.16 13.41
CA LYS A 89 -1.66 -11.33 14.04
C LYS A 89 -0.65 -12.01 13.13
N GLU A 90 -1.15 -12.79 12.19
CA GLU A 90 -0.39 -13.62 11.26
C GLU A 90 -0.10 -12.87 9.94
N SER A 91 -0.67 -11.67 9.78
CA SER A 91 -0.50 -10.85 8.59
C SER A 91 0.58 -9.78 8.79
N PHE A 92 1.42 -9.62 7.76
CA PHE A 92 2.51 -8.65 7.75
C PHE A 92 2.09 -7.45 6.90
N VAL A 93 2.02 -6.26 7.50
CA VAL A 93 1.67 -5.03 6.78
C VAL A 93 2.88 -4.13 6.66
N PHE A 94 3.14 -3.64 5.45
CA PHE A 94 4.17 -2.67 5.15
C PHE A 94 3.56 -1.49 4.42
N THR A 95 4.16 -0.31 4.57
CA THR A 95 3.67 0.90 3.92
C THR A 95 4.81 1.78 3.43
N THR A 96 4.57 2.50 2.35
CA THR A 96 5.42 3.59 1.90
C THR A 96 4.56 4.74 1.39
N ASN A 97 5.07 5.96 1.53
CA ASN A 97 4.49 7.17 0.95
C ASN A 97 5.35 7.74 -0.19
N LYS A 98 6.14 6.87 -0.84
CA LYS A 98 7.03 7.21 -1.94
C LYS A 98 6.48 6.63 -3.24
N ALA A 99 6.59 7.41 -4.31
CA ALA A 99 6.36 6.95 -5.66
C ALA A 99 7.46 5.96 -6.07
N TRP A 100 7.07 4.70 -6.29
CA TRP A 100 7.99 3.62 -6.69
C TRP A 100 7.77 3.16 -8.14
N SER A 101 6.80 3.74 -8.84
CA SER A 101 6.52 3.49 -10.25
C SER A 101 5.94 4.73 -10.94
N ASP A 102 5.97 4.76 -12.27
CA ASP A 102 5.48 5.89 -13.09
C ASP A 102 3.95 6.04 -13.10
N TRP A 103 3.25 5.23 -12.32
CA TRP A 103 1.82 5.40 -12.06
C TRP A 103 1.55 6.42 -10.95
N PHE A 104 2.48 6.59 -10.02
CA PHE A 104 2.41 7.60 -8.97
C PHE A 104 2.91 8.96 -9.50
N PHE A 105 2.41 10.04 -8.90
CA PHE A 105 2.74 11.41 -9.32
C PHE A 105 3.88 12.05 -8.50
N ASP A 106 4.45 11.31 -7.54
CA ASP A 106 5.47 11.76 -6.58
C ASP A 106 5.01 12.98 -5.76
N ILE A 107 3.79 12.88 -5.25
CA ILE A 107 3.11 13.93 -4.48
C ILE A 107 2.79 13.46 -3.07
N ALA A 108 2.33 14.38 -2.21
CA ALA A 108 2.03 14.11 -0.80
C ALA A 108 0.93 13.06 -0.58
N TRP A 109 0.23 12.65 -1.64
CA TRP A 109 -0.89 11.72 -1.63
C TRP A 109 -0.57 10.33 -2.17
N ASP A 110 0.70 10.04 -2.46
CA ASP A 110 1.12 8.70 -2.82
C ASP A 110 1.22 7.84 -1.58
N PHE A 111 0.42 6.78 -1.54
CA PHE A 111 0.44 5.78 -0.48
C PHE A 111 0.36 4.39 -1.06
N THR A 112 1.18 3.50 -0.51
CA THR A 112 1.11 2.07 -0.78
C THR A 112 1.06 1.31 0.52
N TRP A 113 0.18 0.32 0.60
CA TRP A 113 0.21 -0.73 1.61
C TRP A 113 0.42 -2.08 0.93
N ILE A 114 1.32 -2.86 1.51
CA ILE A 114 1.58 -4.24 1.11
C ILE A 114 1.19 -5.13 2.28
N VAL A 115 0.28 -6.07 2.06
CA VAL A 115 -0.11 -7.06 3.06
C VAL A 115 0.30 -8.44 2.59
N PHE A 116 1.07 -9.14 3.42
CA PHE A 116 1.45 -10.52 3.20
C PHE A 116 0.74 -11.42 4.21
N ASP A 117 -0.07 -12.35 3.71
CA ASP A 117 -0.64 -13.46 4.47
C ASP A 117 0.19 -14.71 4.17
N GLU A 118 1.04 -15.09 5.13
CA GLU A 118 1.97 -16.21 4.97
C GLU A 118 1.25 -17.57 4.86
N HIS A 119 0.12 -17.71 5.56
CA HIS A 119 -0.64 -18.97 5.59
C HIS A 119 -1.31 -19.26 4.26
N LYS A 120 -1.77 -18.21 3.58
CA LYS A 120 -2.42 -18.33 2.27
C LYS A 120 -1.50 -18.07 1.09
N SER A 121 -0.25 -17.68 1.35
CA SER A 121 0.68 -17.21 0.31
C SER A 121 0.04 -16.12 -0.57
N ARG A 122 -0.67 -15.17 0.06
CA ARG A 122 -1.36 -14.08 -0.62
C ARG A 122 -0.65 -12.76 -0.36
N LEU A 123 -0.53 -11.98 -1.43
CA LEU A 123 -0.05 -10.60 -1.40
C LEU A 123 -1.20 -9.69 -1.79
N TRP A 124 -1.49 -8.69 -0.94
CA TRP A 124 -2.35 -7.58 -1.30
C TRP A 124 -1.51 -6.33 -1.50
N LEU A 125 -1.74 -5.65 -2.61
CA LEU A 125 -1.15 -4.36 -2.92
C LEU A 125 -2.27 -3.34 -3.02
N VAL A 126 -2.27 -2.37 -2.11
CA VAL A 126 -3.25 -1.27 -2.08
C VAL A 126 -2.49 0.03 -2.36
N CYS A 127 -2.82 0.68 -3.47
CA CYS A 127 -2.18 1.92 -3.89
C CYS A 127 -3.22 3.05 -3.98
N ILE A 128 -2.84 4.23 -3.49
CA ILE A 128 -3.59 5.46 -3.61
C ILE A 128 -2.62 6.51 -4.17
N THR A 129 -3.09 7.28 -5.14
CA THR A 129 -2.40 8.46 -5.67
C THR A 129 -3.48 9.48 -6.05
N ASP A 130 -3.10 10.74 -6.13
CA ASP A 130 -3.92 11.81 -6.68
C ASP A 130 -3.42 12.14 -8.09
N THR A 131 -4.32 12.41 -9.03
CA THR A 131 -3.99 12.51 -10.46
C THR A 131 -3.96 13.94 -11.00
N ASP A 132 -4.13 14.94 -10.12
CA ASP A 132 -4.38 16.33 -10.49
C ASP A 132 -3.16 17.25 -10.28
#